data_AF-A0A3B8R2P3-F1
#
_entry.id   AF-A0A3B8R2P3-F1
#
_cell.length_a   1.000
_cell.length_b   1.000
_cell.length_c   1.000
_cell.angle_alpha   90.00
_cell.angle_beta   90.00
_cell.angle_gamma   90.00
#
_symmetry.space_group_name_H-M   'P 1'
#
loop_
_entity.id
_entity.type
_entity.pdbx_description
1 polymer ?
#
loop_
_entity_poly.entity_id
_entity_poly.type
_entity_poly.pdbx_seq_one_letter_code
_entity_poly.pdbx_strand_id
1 'polypeptide(L)' 'MKAKPPLNVLLVITDQQRATDTGFMGNPILKTPHLDALAARAMVFDNAWVANPVCMPNRSSLA' A
#
# COMPACT_ATOMS: atom_id res chain seq x y z
N MET A 1 22.26 24.40 -17.04
CA MET A 1 21.30 23.95 -16.02
C MET A 1 21.37 22.43 -15.95
N LYS A 2 21.51 21.81 -14.77
CA LYS A 2 21.53 20.34 -14.67
C LYS A 2 20.11 19.80 -14.90
N ALA A 3 19.98 18.76 -15.71
CA ALA A 3 18.71 18.08 -15.93
C ALA A 3 18.20 17.51 -14.60
N LYS A 4 16.90 17.66 -14.34
CA LYS A 4 16.25 17.05 -13.17
C LYS A 4 16.41 15.52 -13.28
N PRO A 5 16.87 14.83 -12.23
CA PRO A 5 16.96 13.38 -12.25
C PRO A 5 15.56 12.77 -12.50
N PRO A 6 15.49 11.63 -13.19
CA PRO A 6 14.23 10.96 -13.45
C PRO A 6 13.52 10.56 -12.14
N LEU A 7 12.20 10.53 -12.18
CA LEU A 7 11.39 10.10 -11.05
C LEU A 7 11.48 8.58 -10.90
N ASN A 8 11.81 8.11 -9.70
CA ASN A 8 11.74 6.70 -9.35
C ASN A 8 10.37 6.38 -8.76
N VAL A 9 9.74 5.29 -9.21
CA VAL A 9 8.46 4.80 -8.68
C VAL A 9 8.70 3.44 -8.03
N LEU A 10 8.29 3.28 -6.77
CA LEU A 10 8.37 2.03 -6.02
C LEU A 10 6.96 1.54 -5.68
N LEU A 11 6.57 0.38 -6.22
CA LEU A 11 5.32 -0.29 -5.91
C LEU A 11 5.60 -1.47 -4.96
N VAL A 12 5.04 -1.41 -3.74
CA VAL A 12 5.12 -2.47 -2.75
C VAL A 12 3.75 -3.08 -2.56
N ILE A 13 3.62 -4.40 -2.72
CA ILE A 13 2.36 -5.14 -2.57
C ILE A 13 2.60 -6.33 -1.65
N THR A 14 1.75 -6.46 -0.64
CA THR A 14 1.72 -7.57 0.30
C THR A 14 0.77 -8.65 -0.19
N ASP A 15 1.05 -9.92 0.10
CA ASP A 15 0.14 -11.03 -0.21
C ASP A 15 -0.80 -11.30 0.97
N GLN A 16 -2.09 -11.48 0.67
CA GLN A 16 -3.17 -11.81 1.61
C GLN A 16 -3.33 -10.91 2.86
N GLN A 17 -2.72 -9.72 2.89
CA GLN A 17 -2.89 -8.78 4.00
C GLN A 17 -4.31 -8.17 4.01
N ARG A 18 -4.98 -8.21 5.16
CA ARG A 18 -6.29 -7.59 5.32
C ARG A 18 -6.14 -6.07 5.43
N ALA A 19 -7.11 -5.31 4.93
CA ALA A 19 -7.09 -3.85 5.04
C ALA A 19 -6.98 -3.36 6.50
N THR A 20 -7.54 -4.09 7.46
CA THR A 20 -7.51 -3.76 8.90
C THR A 20 -6.26 -4.26 9.63
N ASP A 21 -5.30 -4.89 8.95
CA ASP A 21 -4.10 -5.45 9.59
C ASP A 21 -2.95 -4.41 9.67
N THR A 22 -3.28 -3.16 10.03
CA THR A 22 -2.29 -2.08 10.23
C THR A 22 -2.73 -1.14 11.34
N GLY A 23 -1.76 -0.53 12.02
CA GLY A 23 -1.98 0.45 13.09
C GLY A 23 -2.71 1.69 12.60
N PHE A 24 -2.34 2.23 11.42
CA PHE A 24 -3.03 3.38 10.82
C PHE A 24 -4.48 3.11 10.40
N MET A 25 -4.88 1.84 10.28
CA MET A 25 -6.28 1.42 10.07
C MET A 25 -6.99 1.04 11.38
N GLY A 26 -6.38 1.35 12.54
CA GLY A 26 -7.00 1.21 13.85
C GLY A 26 -6.76 -0.13 14.56
N ASN A 27 -5.84 -0.97 14.09
CA ASN A 27 -5.55 -2.25 14.76
C ASN A 27 -4.81 -2.01 16.10
N PRO A 28 -5.35 -2.47 17.26
CA PRO A 28 -4.75 -2.18 18.56
C PRO A 28 -3.64 -3.17 18.97
N ILE A 29 -3.46 -4.27 18.23
CA ILE A 29 -2.54 -5.35 18.59
C ILE A 29 -1.30 -5.33 17.69
N LEU A 30 -1.49 -5.17 16.38
CA LEU A 30 -0.41 -5.21 15.40
C LEU A 30 0.44 -3.94 15.46
N LYS A 31 1.76 -4.14 15.44
CA LYS A 31 2.74 -3.05 15.44
C LYS A 31 3.29 -2.85 14.03
N THR A 32 2.85 -1.80 13.35
CA THR A 32 3.28 -1.48 11.97
C THR A 32 3.94 -0.09 11.88
N PRO A 33 4.94 0.24 12.74
CA PRO A 33 5.41 1.61 12.91
C PRO A 33 5.93 2.27 11.63
N HIS A 34 6.50 1.50 10.71
CA HIS A 34 6.99 2.03 9.42
C HIS A 34 5.85 2.32 8.43
N LEU A 35 4.78 1.52 8.43
CA LEU A 35 3.60 1.78 7.61
C LEU A 35 2.80 2.94 8.20
N ASP A 36 2.71 3.02 9.53
CA ASP A 36 2.01 4.10 10.23
C ASP A 36 2.70 5.45 9.98
N ALA A 37 4.04 5.48 10.07
CA ALA A 37 4.83 6.67 9.74
C ALA A 37 4.73 7.06 8.25
N LEU A 38 4.56 6.09 7.35
CA LEU A 38 4.32 6.37 5.93
C LEU A 38 2.93 6.96 5.72
N ALA A 39 1.89 6.36 6.32
CA ALA A 39 0.51 6.81 6.23
C ALA A 39 0.34 8.25 6.74
N ALA A 40 1.04 8.64 7.82
CA ALA A 40 1.00 9.99 8.37
C ALA A 40 1.49 11.11 7.42
N ARG A 41 2.24 10.75 6.37
CA ARG A 41 2.77 11.70 5.36
C ARG A 41 2.34 11.38 3.93
N ALA A 42 1.38 10.47 3.76
CA ALA A 42 0.91 10.00 2.46
C ALA A 42 -0.60 10.23 2.32
N MET A 43 -1.10 10.09 1.10
CA MET A 43 -2.53 9.91 0.86
C MET A 43 -2.90 8.45 1.21
N VAL A 44 -3.89 8.27 2.07
CA VAL A 44 -4.44 6.95 2.41
C VAL A 44 -5.79 6.79 1.74
N PHE A 45 -5.99 5.68 1.04
CA PHE A 45 -7.27 5.31 0.45
C PHE A 45 -7.96 4.32 1.40
N ASP A 46 -9.00 4.76 2.11
CA ASP A 46 -9.76 3.96 3.06
C ASP A 46 -10.78 3.01 2.40
N ASN A 47 -11.09 3.25 1.12
CA ASN A 47 -12.03 2.47 0.32
C ASN A 47 -11.38 1.89 -0.97
N ALA A 48 -10.20 1.28 -0.84
CA ALA A 48 -9.49 0.63 -1.94
C ALA A 48 -9.87 -0.86 -2.08
N TRP A 49 -10.41 -1.25 -3.24
CA TRP A 49 -10.85 -2.62 -3.53
C TRP A 49 -9.97 -3.31 -4.58
N VAL A 50 -9.79 -4.62 -4.42
CA VAL A 50 -9.20 -5.49 -5.43
C VAL A 50 -10.15 -5.69 -6.60
N ALA A 51 -9.62 -5.82 -7.82
CA ALA A 51 -10.44 -6.14 -8.99
C ALA A 51 -10.93 -7.60 -8.97
N ASN A 52 -10.19 -8.49 -8.28
CA ASN A 52 -10.53 -9.90 -8.12
C ASN A 52 -10.07 -10.40 -6.74
N PRO A 53 -10.82 -11.29 -6.05
CA PRO A 53 -10.41 -11.82 -4.75
C PRO A 53 -9.35 -12.93 -4.82
N VAL A 54 -8.93 -13.36 -6.01
CA VAL A 54 -7.93 -14.42 -6.22
C VAL A 54 -6.59 -13.82 -6.66
N CYS A 55 -5.49 -14.39 -6.16
CA CYS A 55 -4.15 -13.83 -6.25
C CYS A 55 -3.72 -13.51 -7.69
N MET A 56 -3.72 -14.51 -8.57
CA MET A 56 -3.27 -14.37 -9.96
C MET A 56 -4.10 -13.37 -10.77
N PRO A 57 -5.45 -13.48 -10.86
CA PRO A 57 -6.24 -12.53 -11.64
C PRO A 57 -6.19 -11.10 -11.07
N ASN A 58 -6.05 -10.90 -9.76
CA ASN A 58 -5.85 -9.56 -9.20
C ASN A 58 -4.48 -8.98 -9.54
N ARG A 59 -3.42 -9.79 -9.53
CA ARG A 59 -2.08 -9.34 -9.93
C ARG A 59 -2.05 -9.00 -11.42
N SER A 60 -2.75 -9.77 -12.26
CA SER A 60 -2.87 -9.49 -13.68
C SER A 60 -3.60 -8.19 -13.99
N SER A 61 -4.48 -7.68 -13.11
CA SER A 61 -5.17 -6.39 -13.32
C SER A 61 -4.32 -5.15 -13.00
N LEU A 62 -3.08 -5.33 -12.52
CA LEU A 62 -2.13 -4.24 -12.25
C LEU A 62 -1.24 -3.92 -13.45
N ALA A 63 -1.23 -4.78 -14.47
CA ALA A 63 -0.44 -4.65 -15.69
C ALA A 63 -1.11 -3.75 -16.73
#